data_AF-U1LV50-F1
#
_entry.id   AF-U1LV50-F1
#
_cell.length_a   1.000
_cell.length_b   1.000
_cell.length_c   1.000
_cell.angle_alpha   90.00
_cell.angle_beta   90.00
_cell.angle_gamma   90.00
#
_symmetry.space_group_name_H-M   'P 1'
#
loop_
_entity.id
_entity.type
_entity.pdbx_description
1 polymer ?
#
loop_
_entity_poly.entity_id
_entity_poly.type
_entity_poly.pdbx_seq_one_letter_code
_entity_poly.pdbx_strand_id
1 'polypeptide(L)'
;MTKVLIVDDESPVREAVKLLGEWDRLGVTKVIEAQDGEEAKRIIVKERPALILSDLQMPRCNGIELMEWVHMEAETAKLIVLTGYDEYSYMRRAIQLGSFDYLLKPIDPDVLNETLARALADVIPDEDDPILQIGAFIERHYAEELSLQGMSERFYLSREYISRRFKQQYGVNLSEYLLSIRMLEAKRLLETSRQRIYEVAQAVGFSDDKYFRKVFKKQIGITPNEYREQCQRLS
;
A
#
# COMPACT_ATOMS: atom_id res chain seq x y z
N MET A 1 -3.98 4.53 10.51
CA MET A 1 -4.18 3.90 11.85
C MET A 1 -4.19 2.39 11.71
N THR A 2 -3.10 1.72 12.09
CA THR A 2 -2.91 0.27 11.94
C THR A 2 -3.64 -0.49 13.03
N LYS A 3 -4.50 -1.44 12.66
CA LYS A 3 -5.24 -2.28 13.60
C LYS A 3 -4.87 -3.75 13.40
N VAL A 4 -4.69 -4.48 14.49
CA VAL A 4 -4.39 -5.91 14.50
C VAL A 4 -5.55 -6.66 15.15
N LEU A 5 -5.94 -7.79 14.56
CA LEU A 5 -6.93 -8.70 15.12
C LEU A 5 -6.24 -9.98 15.59
N ILE A 6 -6.47 -10.38 16.84
CA ILE A 6 -6.02 -11.66 17.42
C ILE A 6 -7.25 -12.56 17.57
N VAL A 7 -7.20 -13.74 16.98
CA VAL A 7 -8.29 -14.74 16.96
C VAL A 7 -7.79 -16.03 17.57
N ASP A 8 -8.29 -16.36 18.75
CA ASP A 8 -7.97 -17.60 19.48
C ASP A 8 -9.09 -17.82 20.50
N ASP A 9 -9.60 -19.05 20.67
CA ASP A 9 -10.66 -19.34 21.64
C ASP A 9 -10.12 -19.36 23.09
N GLU A 10 -8.81 -19.56 23.26
CA GLU A 10 -8.13 -19.52 24.54
C GLU A 10 -7.75 -18.08 24.93
N SER A 11 -8.48 -17.52 25.90
CA SER A 11 -8.15 -16.21 26.48
C SER A 11 -6.69 -16.07 26.96
N PRO A 12 -6.05 -17.08 27.57
CA PRO A 12 -4.65 -16.99 27.96
C PRO A 12 -3.69 -16.78 26.78
N VAL A 13 -3.99 -17.35 25.61
CA VAL A 13 -3.14 -17.20 24.42
C VAL A 13 -3.27 -15.78 23.88
N ARG A 14 -4.49 -15.24 23.78
CA ARG A 14 -4.70 -13.84 23.38
C ARG A 14 -3.98 -12.87 24.31
N GLU A 15 -4.01 -13.13 25.61
CA GLU A 15 -3.30 -12.31 26.61
C GLU A 15 -1.78 -12.39 26.43
N ALA A 16 -1.24 -13.60 26.21
CA ALA A 16 0.19 -13.79 25.95
C ALA A 16 0.64 -13.01 24.70
N VAL A 17 -0.08 -13.12 23.58
CA VAL A 17 0.23 -12.38 22.35
C VAL A 17 0.25 -10.88 22.62
N LYS A 18 -0.77 -10.35 23.30
CA LYS A 18 -0.85 -8.92 23.65
C LYS A 18 0.31 -8.46 24.52
N LEU A 19 0.77 -9.29 25.47
CA LEU A 19 1.87 -8.94 26.37
C LEU A 19 3.24 -9.01 25.67
N LEU A 20 3.41 -9.95 24.73
CA LEU A 20 4.68 -10.19 24.04
C LEU A 20 4.90 -9.29 22.82
N GLY A 21 3.83 -8.78 22.21
CA GLY A 21 3.91 -7.91 21.04
C GLY A 21 4.37 -6.49 21.37
N GLU A 22 5.35 -5.98 20.63
CA GLU A 22 5.84 -4.61 20.71
C GLU A 22 4.97 -3.65 19.89
N TRP A 23 3.66 -3.63 20.17
CA TRP A 23 2.63 -2.98 19.34
C TRP A 23 2.92 -1.51 19.03
N ASP A 24 3.31 -0.73 20.04
CA ASP A 24 3.62 0.69 19.88
C ASP A 24 4.82 0.93 18.96
N ARG A 25 5.88 0.11 19.10
CA ARG A 25 7.08 0.17 18.25
C ARG A 25 6.75 -0.18 16.80
N LEU A 26 5.78 -1.08 16.60
CA LEU A 26 5.31 -1.53 15.31
C LEU A 26 4.23 -0.62 14.69
N GLY A 27 3.92 0.52 15.33
CA GLY A 27 2.93 1.49 14.82
C GLY A 27 1.48 0.99 14.90
N VAL A 28 1.21 -0.03 15.70
CA VAL A 28 -0.13 -0.60 15.88
C VAL A 28 -0.93 0.29 16.83
N THR A 29 -1.97 0.91 16.29
CA THR A 29 -2.83 1.84 17.03
C THR A 29 -3.94 1.17 17.83
N LYS A 30 -4.28 -0.08 17.50
CA LYS A 30 -5.35 -0.84 18.16
C LYS A 30 -5.15 -2.33 17.97
N VAL A 31 -5.21 -3.08 19.08
CA VAL A 31 -5.32 -4.54 19.08
C VAL A 31 -6.76 -4.91 19.41
N ILE A 32 -7.34 -5.78 18.61
CA ILE A 32 -8.73 -6.25 18.70
C ILE A 32 -8.68 -7.77 18.91
N GLU A 33 -9.65 -8.31 19.64
CA GLU A 33 -9.73 -9.73 19.95
C GLU A 33 -11.02 -10.33 19.37
N ALA A 34 -10.94 -11.60 18.97
CA ALA A 34 -12.07 -12.46 18.64
C ALA A 34 -11.85 -13.84 19.24
N GLN A 35 -12.92 -14.51 19.64
CA GLN A 35 -12.84 -15.86 20.23
C GLN A 35 -13.14 -16.99 19.24
N ASP A 36 -13.64 -16.66 18.05
CA ASP A 36 -13.95 -17.63 16.99
C ASP A 36 -13.94 -16.98 15.60
N GLY A 37 -13.94 -17.82 14.55
CA GLY A 37 -13.91 -17.37 13.16
C GLY A 37 -15.11 -16.53 12.73
N GLU A 38 -16.30 -16.76 13.31
CA GLU A 38 -17.50 -15.99 12.98
C GLU A 38 -17.46 -14.58 13.56
N GLU A 39 -16.98 -14.44 14.79
CA GLU A 39 -16.66 -13.15 15.39
C GLU A 39 -15.55 -12.43 14.62
N ALA A 40 -14.50 -13.15 14.22
CA ALA A 40 -13.42 -12.61 13.42
C ALA A 40 -13.93 -12.02 12.10
N LYS A 41 -14.75 -12.75 11.33
CA LYS A 41 -15.35 -12.25 10.07
C LYS A 41 -16.12 -10.95 10.28
N ARG A 42 -16.96 -10.85 11.32
CA ARG A 42 -17.70 -9.62 11.64
C ARG A 42 -16.77 -8.44 11.95
N ILE A 43 -15.70 -8.69 12.71
CA ILE A 43 -14.71 -7.67 13.05
C ILE A 43 -13.91 -7.26 11.81
N ILE A 44 -13.53 -8.20 10.94
CA ILE A 44 -12.77 -7.92 9.72
C ILE A 44 -13.54 -6.96 8.81
N VAL A 45 -14.84 -7.23 8.58
CA VAL A 45 -15.69 -6.35 7.76
C VAL A 45 -15.83 -4.96 8.37
N LYS A 46 -16.03 -4.88 9.71
CA LYS A 46 -16.32 -3.62 10.41
C LYS A 46 -15.07 -2.76 10.64
N GLU A 47 -14.00 -3.36 11.13
CA GLU A 47 -12.83 -2.65 11.64
C GLU A 47 -11.71 -2.57 10.61
N ARG A 48 -11.73 -3.44 9.59
CA ARG A 48 -10.72 -3.59 8.53
C ARG A 48 -9.29 -3.65 9.12
N PRO A 49 -8.98 -4.70 9.90
CA PRO A 49 -7.63 -4.88 10.44
C PRO A 49 -6.63 -5.08 9.30
N ALA A 50 -5.44 -4.52 9.47
CA ALA A 50 -4.32 -4.70 8.56
C ALA A 50 -3.74 -6.11 8.69
N LEU A 51 -3.66 -6.61 9.92
CA LEU A 51 -3.07 -7.91 10.23
C LEU A 51 -4.02 -8.72 11.10
N ILE A 52 -4.09 -10.01 10.81
CA ILE A 52 -4.87 -10.98 11.55
C ILE A 52 -3.89 -12.06 12.04
N LEU A 53 -3.88 -12.32 13.35
CA LEU A 53 -3.24 -13.48 13.96
C LEU A 53 -4.34 -14.45 14.32
N SER A 54 -4.36 -15.65 13.75
CA SER A 54 -5.39 -16.65 14.01
C SER A 54 -4.79 -17.97 14.41
N ASP A 55 -5.36 -18.58 15.46
CA ASP A 55 -5.18 -20.01 15.70
C ASP A 55 -5.82 -20.84 14.58
N LEU A 56 -5.29 -22.05 14.35
CA LEU A 56 -5.88 -23.02 13.41
C LEU A 56 -7.03 -23.81 14.03
N GLN A 57 -6.94 -24.16 15.30
CA GLN A 57 -7.83 -25.10 15.97
C GLN A 57 -8.78 -24.38 16.91
N MET A 58 -9.78 -23.71 16.33
CA MET A 58 -10.86 -23.12 17.11
C MET A 58 -12.16 -23.96 17.03
N PRO A 59 -12.94 -24.07 18.12
CA PRO A 59 -14.28 -24.66 18.07
C PRO A 59 -15.22 -23.87 17.14
N ARG A 60 -16.09 -24.58 16.41
CA ARG A 60 -17.19 -24.07 15.55
C ARG A 60 -16.81 -23.51 14.16
N CYS A 61 -15.60 -23.00 13.94
CA CYS A 61 -15.11 -22.56 12.62
C CYS A 61 -13.57 -22.70 12.60
N ASN A 62 -13.05 -23.43 11.62
CA ASN A 62 -11.62 -23.79 11.55
C ASN A 62 -10.81 -22.58 11.05
N GLY A 63 -9.60 -22.34 11.57
CA GLY A 63 -8.71 -21.28 11.08
C GLY A 63 -8.40 -21.39 9.59
N ILE A 64 -8.56 -22.59 9.00
CA ILE A 64 -8.52 -22.82 7.56
C ILE A 64 -9.69 -22.12 6.82
N GLU A 65 -10.91 -22.21 7.33
CA GLU A 65 -12.07 -21.55 6.71
C GLU A 65 -11.96 -20.02 6.80
N LEU A 66 -11.41 -19.51 7.91
CA LEU A 66 -11.12 -18.09 8.04
C LEU A 66 -10.05 -17.66 7.03
N MET A 67 -9.00 -18.46 6.84
CA MET A 67 -7.95 -18.21 5.85
C MET A 67 -8.51 -18.16 4.42
N GLU A 68 -9.30 -19.15 4.01
CA GLU A 68 -9.96 -19.19 2.69
C GLU A 68 -10.87 -17.97 2.49
N TRP A 69 -11.65 -17.61 3.51
CA TRP A 69 -12.54 -16.46 3.45
C TRP A 69 -11.79 -15.13 3.35
N VAL A 70 -10.74 -14.93 4.16
CA VAL A 70 -9.89 -13.73 4.09
C VAL A 70 -9.25 -13.60 2.71
N HIS A 71 -8.78 -14.70 2.13
CA HIS A 71 -8.20 -14.69 0.79
C HIS A 71 -9.21 -14.27 -0.29
N MET A 72 -10.48 -14.67 -0.18
CA MET A 72 -11.52 -14.32 -1.14
C MET A 72 -12.10 -12.92 -0.96
N GLU A 73 -12.31 -12.47 0.28
CA GLU A 73 -13.12 -11.29 0.60
C GLU A 73 -12.32 -10.12 1.21
N ALA A 74 -11.08 -10.35 1.64
CA ALA A 74 -10.24 -9.38 2.34
C ALA A 74 -8.79 -9.41 1.83
N GLU A 75 -8.60 -9.27 0.51
CA GLU A 75 -7.31 -9.35 -0.21
C GLU A 75 -6.19 -8.44 0.33
N THR A 76 -6.52 -7.45 1.16
CA THR A 76 -5.57 -6.48 1.72
C THR A 76 -5.09 -6.82 3.13
N ALA A 77 -5.76 -7.71 3.86
CA ALA A 77 -5.36 -8.09 5.22
C ALA A 77 -4.38 -9.25 5.16
N LYS A 78 -3.25 -9.16 5.87
CA LYS A 78 -2.36 -10.32 6.02
C LYS A 78 -2.75 -11.19 7.19
N LEU A 79 -2.56 -12.48 7.02
CA LEU A 79 -2.89 -13.50 8.00
C LEU A 79 -1.61 -14.21 8.44
N ILE A 80 -1.36 -14.17 9.75
CA ILE A 80 -0.37 -14.99 10.43
C ILE A 80 -1.11 -16.09 11.17
N VAL A 81 -0.66 -17.32 10.97
CA VAL A 81 -1.28 -18.49 11.60
C VAL A 81 -0.50 -18.91 12.84
N LEU A 82 -1.18 -19.04 13.98
CA LEU A 82 -0.63 -19.63 15.20
C LEU A 82 -0.89 -21.14 15.17
N THR A 83 0.15 -21.96 15.35
CA THR A 83 0.04 -23.43 15.17
C THR A 83 0.89 -24.20 16.17
N GLY A 84 0.44 -25.40 16.54
CA GLY A 84 1.18 -26.34 17.38
C GLY A 84 2.25 -27.12 16.60
N TYR A 85 3.13 -27.82 17.33
CA TYR A 85 4.22 -28.60 16.73
C TYR A 85 3.77 -29.71 15.77
N ASP A 86 2.63 -30.34 16.04
CA ASP A 86 2.13 -31.49 15.25
C ASP A 86 1.59 -31.08 13.86
N GLU A 87 1.20 -29.82 13.70
CA GLU A 87 0.58 -29.24 12.49
C GLU A 87 1.61 -28.64 11.52
N TYR A 88 2.80 -28.34 12.04
CA TYR A 88 3.92 -27.76 11.30
C TYR A 88 4.32 -28.57 10.06
N SER A 89 4.19 -29.90 10.14
CA SER A 89 4.49 -30.82 9.03
C SER A 89 3.47 -30.74 7.90
N TYR A 90 2.21 -30.46 8.21
CA TYR A 90 1.09 -30.36 7.28
C TYR A 90 1.08 -28.99 6.56
N MET A 91 1.27 -27.92 7.33
CA MET A 91 1.30 -26.54 6.84
C MET A 91 2.44 -26.25 5.85
N ARG A 92 3.63 -26.83 6.06
CA ARG A 92 4.81 -26.60 5.20
C ARG A 92 4.58 -26.93 3.73
N ARG A 93 3.62 -27.82 3.42
CA ARG A 93 3.29 -28.26 2.07
C ARG A 93 2.24 -27.38 1.39
N ALA A 94 1.36 -26.74 2.17
CA ALA A 94 0.37 -25.78 1.69
C ALA A 94 0.97 -24.38 1.44
N ILE A 95 2.01 -24.00 2.19
CA ILE A 95 2.65 -22.68 2.16
C ILE A 95 3.53 -22.43 0.92
N GLN A 96 3.88 -23.47 0.15
CA GLN A 96 4.61 -23.30 -1.12
C GLN A 96 3.82 -22.50 -2.18
N LEU A 97 2.55 -22.17 -1.91
CA LEU A 97 1.68 -21.37 -2.77
C LEU A 97 1.73 -19.86 -2.49
N GLY A 98 2.47 -19.41 -1.47
CA GLY A 98 2.84 -18.01 -1.25
C GLY A 98 1.70 -17.06 -0.84
N SER A 99 1.64 -16.71 0.46
CA SER A 99 1.15 -15.43 1.03
C SER A 99 0.89 -15.43 2.55
N PHE A 100 1.19 -16.50 3.28
CA PHE A 100 0.92 -16.59 4.73
C PHE A 100 2.19 -16.86 5.54
N ASP A 101 2.36 -16.15 6.65
CA ASP A 101 3.37 -16.42 7.67
C ASP A 101 2.76 -17.24 8.82
N TYR A 102 3.58 -17.89 9.65
CA TYR A 102 3.10 -18.69 10.78
C TYR A 102 4.03 -18.56 12.00
N LEU A 103 3.48 -18.81 13.18
CA LEU A 103 4.18 -18.82 14.46
C LEU A 103 3.88 -20.13 15.20
N LEU A 104 4.92 -20.74 15.76
CA LEU A 104 4.80 -21.94 16.58
C LEU A 104 4.43 -21.57 18.01
N LYS A 105 3.53 -22.33 18.64
CA LYS A 105 3.29 -22.32 20.08
C LYS A 105 4.34 -23.25 20.77
N PRO A 106 4.97 -22.87 21.90
CA PRO A 106 4.79 -21.62 22.65
C PRO A 106 5.38 -20.42 21.91
N ILE A 107 4.72 -19.27 22.06
CA ILE A 107 5.05 -18.05 21.31
C ILE A 107 6.34 -17.46 21.86
N ASP A 108 7.40 -17.53 21.05
CA ASP A 108 8.66 -16.86 21.34
C ASP A 108 8.52 -15.35 21.04
N PRO A 109 8.88 -14.45 21.98
CA PRO A 109 8.70 -13.00 21.80
C PRO A 109 9.51 -12.43 20.64
N ASP A 110 10.74 -12.90 20.43
CA ASP A 110 11.62 -12.39 19.37
C ASP A 110 11.05 -12.82 18.01
N VAL A 111 10.67 -14.09 17.88
CA VAL A 111 10.06 -14.63 16.66
C VAL A 111 8.71 -13.98 16.35
N LEU A 112 7.89 -13.71 17.37
CA LEU A 112 6.62 -13.00 17.22
C LEU A 112 6.87 -11.61 16.62
N ASN A 113 7.75 -10.83 17.24
CA ASN A 113 7.99 -9.44 16.82
C ASN A 113 8.68 -9.34 15.45
N GLU A 114 9.59 -10.25 15.12
CA GLU A 114 10.17 -10.35 13.77
C GLU A 114 9.11 -10.68 12.71
N THR A 115 8.17 -11.57 13.03
CA THR A 115 7.10 -11.95 12.11
C THR A 115 6.07 -10.83 11.95
N LEU A 116 5.67 -10.18 13.06
CA LEU A 116 4.83 -8.99 13.03
C LEU A 116 5.46 -7.87 12.21
N ALA A 117 6.74 -7.56 12.43
CA ALA A 117 7.45 -6.52 11.70
C ALA A 117 7.47 -6.77 10.19
N ARG A 118 7.70 -8.02 9.77
CA ARG A 118 7.70 -8.41 8.36
C ARG A 118 6.31 -8.35 7.74
N ALA A 119 5.31 -8.91 8.41
CA ALA A 119 3.94 -8.93 7.91
C ALA A 119 3.35 -7.52 7.82
N LEU A 120 3.70 -6.65 8.77
CA LEU A 120 3.32 -5.24 8.75
C LEU A 120 4.12 -4.44 7.72
N ALA A 121 5.39 -4.77 7.44
CA ALA A 121 6.16 -4.09 6.39
C ALA A 121 5.56 -4.24 4.99
N ASP A 122 4.82 -5.32 4.74
CA ASP A 122 4.12 -5.56 3.47
C ASP A 122 2.70 -4.99 3.41
N VAL A 123 2.07 -4.74 4.56
CA VAL A 123 0.66 -4.30 4.67
C VAL A 123 0.54 -2.82 5.01
N ILE A 124 1.55 -2.28 5.65
CA ILE A 124 1.72 -0.85 5.82
C ILE A 124 2.46 -0.38 4.56
N PRO A 125 1.79 0.16 3.52
CA PRO A 125 2.46 1.16 2.71
C PRO A 125 2.82 2.24 3.71
N ASP A 126 4.09 2.28 4.05
CA ASP A 126 4.66 3.14 5.07
C ASP A 126 4.12 4.57 4.83
N GLU A 127 3.13 4.97 5.64
CA GLU A 127 2.61 6.35 5.65
C GLU A 127 3.75 7.29 6.05
N ASP A 128 4.83 6.76 6.66
CA ASP A 128 6.10 7.39 6.96
C ASP A 128 7.22 7.11 5.92
N ASP A 129 7.02 6.30 4.85
CA ASP A 129 8.07 6.13 3.83
C ASP A 129 8.18 7.46 3.12
N PRO A 130 9.30 8.17 3.30
CA PRO A 130 9.41 9.51 2.78
C PRO A 130 9.28 9.51 1.24
N ILE A 131 9.54 8.39 0.57
CA ILE A 131 9.41 8.22 -0.87
C ILE A 131 7.94 8.10 -1.30
N LEU A 132 7.13 7.36 -0.55
CA LEU A 132 5.67 7.29 -0.78
C LEU A 132 5.02 8.65 -0.50
N GLN A 133 5.45 9.34 0.57
CA GLN A 133 5.00 10.70 0.86
C GLN A 133 5.40 11.70 -0.24
N ILE A 134 6.63 11.61 -0.77
CA ILE A 134 7.06 12.43 -1.91
C ILE A 134 6.18 12.13 -3.14
N GLY A 135 5.87 10.86 -3.42
CA GLY A 135 4.98 10.49 -4.53
C GLY A 135 3.58 11.09 -4.36
N ALA A 136 2.96 10.89 -3.20
CA ALA A 136 1.65 11.45 -2.88
C ALA A 136 1.63 12.99 -2.90
N PHE A 137 2.74 13.63 -2.49
CA PHE A 137 2.90 15.07 -2.59
C PHE A 137 2.94 15.52 -4.06
N ILE A 138 3.72 14.84 -4.90
CA ILE A 138 3.78 15.12 -6.34
C ILE A 138 2.40 14.99 -6.98
N GLU A 139 1.62 13.96 -6.63
CA GLU A 139 0.27 13.75 -7.15
C GLU A 139 -0.71 14.88 -6.77
N ARG A 140 -0.56 15.49 -5.60
CA ARG A 140 -1.42 16.61 -5.17
C ARG A 140 -0.96 17.97 -5.70
N HIS A 141 0.34 18.11 -5.95
CA HIS A 141 0.99 19.37 -6.28
C HIS A 141 1.64 19.37 -7.67
N TYR A 142 1.24 18.46 -8.59
CA TYR A 142 1.91 18.28 -9.89
C TYR A 142 1.93 19.57 -10.73
N ALA A 143 0.97 20.48 -10.55
CA ALA A 143 0.89 21.73 -11.29
C ALA A 143 1.91 22.79 -10.79
N GLU A 144 2.53 22.58 -9.63
CA GLU A 144 3.50 23.51 -9.03
C GLU A 144 4.93 23.28 -9.55
N GLU A 145 5.84 24.22 -9.29
CA GLU A 145 7.26 24.03 -9.58
C GLU A 145 7.90 23.05 -8.58
N LEU A 146 8.00 21.79 -8.98
CA LEU A 146 8.60 20.73 -8.18
C LEU A 146 9.99 20.36 -8.70
N SER A 147 10.93 20.17 -7.77
CA SER A 147 12.29 19.73 -8.08
C SER A 147 12.81 18.76 -7.02
N LEU A 148 13.81 17.94 -7.39
CA LEU A 148 14.47 17.03 -6.45
C LEU A 148 15.08 17.79 -5.26
N GLN A 149 15.63 18.99 -5.50
CA GLN A 149 16.15 19.87 -4.45
C GLN A 149 15.04 20.32 -3.49
N GLY A 150 13.90 20.76 -4.02
CA GLY A 150 12.76 21.17 -3.19
C GLY A 150 12.19 20.01 -2.36
N MET A 151 12.21 18.78 -2.90
CA MET A 151 11.80 17.59 -2.13
C MET A 151 12.81 17.24 -1.04
N SER A 152 14.12 17.35 -1.33
CA SER A 152 15.19 17.15 -0.35
C SER A 152 15.05 18.08 0.85
N GLU A 153 14.79 19.37 0.62
CA GLU A 153 14.59 20.37 1.67
C GLU A 153 13.28 20.15 2.46
N ARG A 154 12.18 19.88 1.76
CA ARG A 154 10.86 19.69 2.38
C ARG A 154 10.78 18.46 3.28
N PHE A 155 11.39 17.35 2.84
CA PHE A 155 11.32 16.07 3.52
C PHE A 155 12.55 15.79 4.39
N TYR A 156 13.52 16.71 4.45
CA TYR A 156 14.77 16.59 5.22
C TYR A 156 15.60 15.36 4.84
N LEU A 157 15.69 15.05 3.54
CA LEU A 157 16.42 13.88 3.00
C LEU A 157 17.52 14.30 2.05
N SER A 158 18.54 13.47 1.87
CA SER A 158 19.53 13.68 0.81
C SER A 158 18.93 13.41 -0.59
N ARG A 159 19.41 14.15 -1.59
CA ARG A 159 18.99 13.97 -2.99
C ARG A 159 19.35 12.57 -3.51
N GLU A 160 20.48 12.03 -3.07
CA GLU A 160 20.97 10.72 -3.45
C GLU A 160 20.04 9.61 -2.93
N TYR A 161 19.56 9.75 -1.68
CA TYR A 161 18.56 8.84 -1.11
C TYR A 161 17.26 8.88 -1.92
N ILE A 162 16.71 10.07 -2.15
CA ILE A 162 15.46 10.23 -2.92
C ILE A 162 15.63 9.66 -4.32
N SER A 163 16.67 10.06 -5.05
CA SER A 163 16.87 9.61 -6.44
C SER A 163 16.96 8.09 -6.56
N ARG A 164 17.68 7.43 -5.63
CA ARG A 164 17.84 5.97 -5.66
C ARG A 164 16.54 5.26 -5.28
N ARG A 165 15.94 5.64 -4.14
CA ARG A 165 14.77 4.96 -3.61
C ARG A 165 13.51 5.25 -4.41
N PHE A 166 13.32 6.46 -4.92
CA PHE A 166 12.18 6.82 -5.77
C PHE A 166 12.19 5.99 -7.06
N LYS A 167 13.36 5.82 -7.69
CA LYS A 167 13.50 4.96 -8.86
C LYS A 167 13.26 3.48 -8.54
N GLN A 168 13.69 3.01 -7.37
CA GLN A 168 13.41 1.65 -6.92
C GLN A 168 11.90 1.41 -6.70
N GLN A 169 11.20 2.40 -6.13
CA GLN A 169 9.79 2.30 -5.77
C GLN A 169 8.86 2.44 -6.99
N TYR A 170 9.10 3.44 -7.86
CA TYR A 170 8.22 3.79 -8.98
C TYR A 170 8.74 3.33 -10.35
N GLY A 171 9.92 2.71 -10.41
CA GLY A 171 10.57 2.26 -11.65
C GLY A 171 11.17 3.37 -12.52
N VAL A 172 10.82 4.64 -12.26
CA VAL A 172 11.23 5.83 -13.01
C VAL A 172 11.78 6.90 -12.07
N ASN A 173 12.51 7.88 -12.60
CA ASN A 173 12.97 9.00 -11.76
C ASN A 173 11.84 9.99 -11.44
N LEU A 174 12.07 10.86 -10.46
CA LEU A 174 11.08 11.83 -9.97
C LEU A 174 10.55 12.76 -11.07
N SER A 175 11.43 13.27 -11.93
CA SER A 175 11.06 14.19 -13.01
C SER A 175 10.21 13.49 -14.08
N GLU A 176 10.52 12.23 -14.40
CA GLU A 176 9.74 11.40 -15.32
C GLU A 176 8.36 11.07 -14.74
N TYR A 177 8.28 10.77 -13.44
CA TYR A 177 7.03 10.52 -12.74
C TYR A 177 6.13 11.76 -12.68
N LEU A 178 6.68 12.92 -12.33
CA LEU A 178 5.95 14.19 -12.41
C LEU A 178 5.45 14.45 -13.83
N LEU A 179 6.30 14.21 -14.84
CA LEU A 179 5.92 14.42 -16.22
C LEU A 179 4.76 13.50 -16.64
N SER A 180 4.75 12.23 -16.23
CA SER A 180 3.67 11.30 -16.59
C SER A 180 2.32 11.74 -16.01
N ILE A 181 2.29 12.20 -14.75
CA ILE A 181 1.08 12.75 -14.12
C ILE A 181 0.58 13.98 -14.88
N ARG A 182 1.47 14.93 -15.20
CA ARG A 182 1.10 16.12 -15.97
C ARG A 182 0.57 15.79 -17.36
N MET A 183 1.12 14.78 -18.03
CA MET A 183 0.61 14.33 -19.33
C MET A 183 -0.75 13.66 -19.22
N LEU A 184 -0.97 12.85 -18.18
CA LEU A 184 -2.26 12.21 -17.92
C LEU A 184 -3.35 13.27 -17.73
N GLU A 185 -3.10 14.27 -16.88
CA GLU A 185 -4.04 15.35 -16.65
C GLU A 185 -4.23 16.23 -17.89
N ALA A 186 -3.16 16.49 -18.64
CA ALA A 186 -3.26 17.24 -19.89
C ALA A 186 -4.19 16.54 -20.89
N LYS A 187 -4.09 15.21 -21.05
CA LYS A 187 -5.02 14.43 -21.88
C LYS A 187 -6.47 14.60 -21.39
N ARG A 188 -6.70 14.45 -20.08
CA ARG A 188 -8.03 14.62 -19.46
C ARG A 188 -8.62 16.00 -19.74
N LEU A 189 -7.83 17.06 -19.59
CA LEU A 189 -8.28 18.44 -19.87
C LEU A 189 -8.51 18.69 -21.37
N LEU A 190 -7.72 18.09 -22.25
CA LEU A 190 -7.91 18.20 -23.70
C LEU A 190 -9.21 17.52 -24.16
N GLU A 191 -9.61 16.43 -23.50
CA GLU A 191 -10.84 15.67 -23.74
C GLU A 191 -12.08 16.35 -23.16
N THR A 192 -11.99 16.83 -21.92
CA THR A 192 -13.16 17.25 -21.13
C THR A 192 -13.42 18.76 -21.14
N SER A 193 -12.48 19.56 -21.65
CA SER A 193 -12.57 21.02 -21.60
C SER A 193 -12.38 21.70 -22.97
N ARG A 194 -12.84 22.95 -23.06
CA ARG A 194 -12.61 23.84 -24.21
C ARG A 194 -11.44 24.82 -24.00
N GLN A 195 -10.62 24.60 -22.97
CA GLN A 195 -9.47 25.45 -22.66
C GLN A 195 -8.51 25.53 -23.84
N ARG A 196 -7.91 26.68 -24.11
CA ARG A 196 -6.87 26.84 -25.12
C ARG A 196 -5.63 26.04 -24.70
N ILE A 197 -4.80 25.63 -25.67
CA ILE A 197 -3.63 24.77 -25.38
C ILE A 197 -2.67 25.42 -24.37
N TYR A 198 -2.49 26.74 -24.40
CA TYR A 198 -1.66 27.42 -23.41
C TYR A 198 -2.27 27.40 -22.01
N GLU A 199 -3.60 27.39 -21.87
CA GLU A 199 -4.31 27.31 -20.59
C GLU A 199 -4.18 25.91 -20.00
N VAL A 200 -4.27 24.88 -20.85
CA VAL A 200 -4.00 23.49 -20.45
C VAL A 200 -2.54 23.33 -20.00
N ALA A 201 -1.60 23.90 -20.74
CA ALA A 201 -0.18 23.87 -20.39
C ALA A 201 0.06 24.50 -19.01
N GLN A 202 -0.51 25.68 -18.75
CA GLN A 202 -0.42 26.34 -17.46
C GLN A 202 -1.08 25.54 -16.34
N ALA A 203 -2.28 24.99 -16.58
CA ALA A 203 -3.02 24.20 -15.59
C ALA A 203 -2.27 22.94 -15.15
N VAL A 204 -1.47 22.34 -16.03
CA VAL A 204 -0.64 21.16 -15.71
C VAL A 204 0.81 21.51 -15.35
N GLY A 205 1.10 22.78 -15.04
CA GLY A 205 2.39 23.21 -14.49
C GLY A 205 3.50 23.47 -15.51
N PHE A 206 3.15 23.76 -16.77
CA PHE A 206 4.10 24.25 -17.78
C PHE A 206 3.97 25.76 -17.95
N SER A 207 5.07 26.49 -17.72
CA SER A 207 5.15 27.93 -17.97
C SER A 207 5.36 28.29 -19.45
N ASP A 208 5.95 27.38 -20.23
CA ASP A 208 6.19 27.54 -21.68
C ASP A 208 5.30 26.56 -22.48
N ASP A 209 4.35 27.10 -23.24
CA ASP A 209 3.42 26.32 -24.05
C ASP A 209 4.08 25.66 -25.26
N LYS A 210 5.14 26.24 -25.83
CA LYS A 210 5.92 25.65 -26.92
C LYS A 210 6.68 24.43 -26.42
N TYR A 211 7.28 24.54 -25.24
CA TYR A 211 7.94 23.40 -24.59
C TYR A 211 6.93 22.29 -24.28
N PHE A 212 5.77 22.63 -23.68
CA PHE A 212 4.69 21.69 -23.45
C PHE A 212 4.28 20.93 -24.72
N ARG A 213 4.02 21.63 -25.83
CA ARG A 213 3.66 21.00 -27.11
C ARG A 213 4.71 20.00 -27.60
N LYS A 214 5.99 20.35 -27.48
CA LYS A 214 7.10 19.48 -27.87
C LYS A 214 7.17 18.23 -26.99
N VAL A 215 7.02 18.40 -25.68
CA VAL A 215 7.06 17.29 -24.71
C VAL A 215 5.84 16.38 -24.88
N PHE A 216 4.64 16.95 -25.00
CA PHE A 216 3.41 16.20 -25.23
C PHE A 216 3.50 15.37 -26.50
N LYS A 217 3.94 15.96 -27.62
CA LYS A 217 4.16 15.21 -28.87
C LYS A 217 5.18 14.09 -28.72
N LYS A 218 6.25 14.30 -27.94
CA LYS A 218 7.24 13.25 -27.68
C LYS A 218 6.65 12.09 -26.87
N GLN A 219 5.82 12.37 -25.88
CA GLN A 219 5.24 11.37 -24.98
C GLN A 219 4.05 10.63 -25.61
N ILE A 220 3.21 11.33 -26.38
CA ILE A 220 1.93 10.82 -26.88
C ILE A 220 1.98 10.48 -28.39
N GLY A 221 3.00 10.96 -29.10
CA GLY A 221 3.19 10.75 -30.55
C GLY A 221 2.54 11.83 -31.44
N ILE A 222 1.55 12.55 -30.93
CA ILE A 222 0.82 13.61 -31.65
C ILE A 222 0.75 14.90 -30.83
N THR A 223 0.48 16.02 -31.47
CA THR A 223 0.36 17.32 -30.81
C THR A 223 -0.92 17.40 -29.95
N PRO A 224 -0.96 18.28 -28.93
CA PRO A 224 -2.17 18.50 -28.13
C PRO A 224 -3.43 18.86 -28.93
N ASN A 225 -3.27 19.61 -30.03
CA ASN A 225 -4.37 19.96 -30.92
C ASN A 225 -4.88 18.73 -31.69
N GLU A 226 -3.98 17.95 -32.29
CA GLU A 226 -4.34 16.71 -32.98
C GLU A 226 -5.03 15.73 -32.03
N TYR A 227 -4.54 15.61 -30.79
CA TYR A 227 -5.14 14.77 -29.76
C TYR A 227 -6.59 15.21 -29.46
N ARG A 228 -6.83 16.50 -29.23
CA ARG A 228 -8.18 17.03 -28.98
C ARG A 228 -9.12 16.76 -30.15
N GLU A 229 -8.67 17.01 -31.38
CA GLU A 229 -9.49 16.75 -32.56
C GLU A 229 -9.86 15.28 -32.69
N GLN A 230 -8.95 14.35 -32.35
CA GLN A 230 -9.25 12.92 -32.35
C GLN A 230 -10.34 12.57 -31.32
N CYS A 231 -10.25 13.08 -30.09
CA CYS A 231 -11.25 12.84 -29.05
C CYS A 231 -12.64 13.35 -29.47
N GLN A 232 -12.69 14.54 -30.09
CA GLN A 232 -13.95 15.15 -30.53
C GLN A 232 -14.60 14.43 -31.72
N ARG A 233 -13.83 13.70 -32.54
CA ARG A 233 -14.37 12.87 -33.64
C ARG A 233 -14.93 11.53 -33.16
N LEU A 234 -14.54 11.08 -31.96
CA LEU A 234 -14.96 9.81 -31.35
C LEU A 234 -16.11 9.99 -30.34
N SER A 235 -16.52 11.23 -30.08
CA SER A 235 -17.63 11.63 -29.18
C SER A 235 -18.90 11.88 -29.97
#